data_AF-A0A8H5ITZ1-F1
#
_entry.id   AF-A0A8H5ITZ1-F1
#
_cell.length_a   1.000
_cell.length_b   1.000
_cell.length_c   1.000
_cell.angle_alpha   90.00
_cell.angle_beta   90.00
_cell.angle_gamma   90.00
#
_symmetry.space_group_name_H-M   'P 1'
#
loop_
_entity.id
_entity.type
_entity.pdbx_description
1 polymer ?
#
loop_
_entity_poly.entity_id
_entity_poly.type
_entity_poly.pdbx_seq_one_letter_code
_entity_poly.pdbx_strand_id
1 'polypeptide(L)'
;MATTATDLISTTINDLEAAVYSYSAVQGDKALHAAIHEGGRNLFLVGQALEAAKTELGGRDLAGDADAPSTMDLLKQCKVNAELSKIIFNAVALAPEASRSQRYKEVVRQEGNGRTVEVLVMGMINHVRLLAENDAVRAGIQDQVNALHEAIGRLSAIESSVPGEASM
;
A
#
# COMPACT_ATOMS: atom_id res chain seq x y z
N MET A 1 8.97 -11.05 -22.30
CA MET A 1 9.87 -11.40 -21.18
C MET A 1 9.01 -11.66 -19.96
N ALA A 2 9.35 -12.63 -19.12
CA ALA A 2 8.63 -12.87 -17.87
C ALA A 2 8.91 -11.72 -16.89
N THR A 3 7.89 -11.21 -16.21
CA THR A 3 8.05 -10.18 -15.16
C THR A 3 8.76 -10.79 -13.96
N THR A 4 9.85 -10.17 -13.51
CA THR A 4 10.61 -10.64 -12.34
C THR A 4 10.06 -10.04 -11.04
N ALA A 5 10.46 -10.59 -9.90
CA ALA A 5 10.16 -10.00 -8.59
C ALA A 5 10.67 -8.56 -8.47
N THR A 6 11.89 -8.30 -8.95
CA THR A 6 12.52 -6.97 -8.91
C THR A 6 11.77 -5.95 -9.77
N ASP A 7 11.24 -6.37 -10.93
CA ASP A 7 10.40 -5.51 -11.78
C ASP A 7 9.08 -5.14 -11.09
N LEU A 8 8.43 -6.11 -10.45
CA LEU A 8 7.20 -5.89 -9.68
C LEU A 8 7.45 -4.96 -8.50
N ILE A 9 8.51 -5.19 -7.74
CA ILE A 9 8.87 -4.33 -6.59
C ILE A 9 9.13 -2.91 -7.08
N SER A 10 9.95 -2.72 -8.12
CA SER A 10 10.29 -1.39 -8.64
C SER A 10 9.06 -0.65 -9.14
N THR A 11 8.15 -1.33 -9.86
CA THR A 11 6.90 -0.72 -10.31
C THR A 11 5.99 -0.35 -9.14
N THR A 12 5.91 -1.22 -8.13
CA THR A 12 5.11 -0.96 -6.91
C THR A 12 5.64 0.25 -6.15
N ILE A 13 6.97 0.38 -6.02
CA ILE A 13 7.61 1.53 -5.37
C ILE A 13 7.29 2.83 -6.11
N ASN A 14 7.38 2.85 -7.45
CA ASN A 14 7.01 4.02 -8.24
C ASN A 14 5.53 4.42 -8.02
N ASP A 15 4.62 3.44 -7.93
CA ASP A 15 3.21 3.69 -7.64
C ASP A 15 3.00 4.27 -6.22
N LEU A 16 3.74 3.76 -5.23
CA LEU A 16 3.72 4.27 -3.86
C LEU A 16 4.29 5.68 -3.76
N GLU A 17 5.39 5.99 -4.44
CA GLU A 17 5.98 7.33 -4.49
C GLU A 17 5.02 8.33 -5.09
N ALA A 18 4.35 7.97 -6.19
CA ALA A 18 3.31 8.79 -6.80
C ALA A 18 2.12 9.02 -5.86
N ALA A 19 1.67 7.97 -5.16
CA ALA A 19 0.59 8.07 -4.17
C ALA A 19 0.98 8.97 -2.98
N VAL A 20 2.20 8.83 -2.45
CA VAL A 20 2.75 9.67 -1.37
C VAL A 20 2.86 11.13 -1.82
N TYR A 21 3.33 11.37 -3.05
CA TYR A 21 3.38 12.70 -3.62
C TYR A 21 1.99 13.35 -3.68
N SER A 22 0.98 12.63 -4.19
CA SER A 22 -0.41 13.13 -4.21
C SER A 22 -0.97 13.33 -2.79
N TYR A 23 -0.67 12.43 -1.85
CA TYR A 23 -1.08 12.59 -0.44
C TYR A 23 -0.47 13.85 0.19
N SER A 24 0.78 14.19 -0.13
CA SER A 24 1.46 15.37 0.43
C SER A 24 0.73 16.69 0.13
N ALA A 25 -0.05 16.75 -0.96
CA ALA A 25 -0.87 17.89 -1.32
C ALA A 25 -2.14 18.04 -0.47
N VAL A 26 -2.54 16.98 0.25
CA VAL A 26 -3.77 16.92 1.06
C VAL A 26 -3.51 16.57 2.52
N GLN A 27 -2.26 16.38 2.93
CA GLN A 27 -1.90 15.94 4.29
C GLN A 27 -2.37 16.88 5.42
N GLY A 28 -2.58 18.17 5.13
CA GLY A 28 -3.06 19.17 6.07
C GLY A 28 -4.58 19.39 6.06
N ASP A 29 -5.30 18.68 5.20
CA ASP A 29 -6.73 18.85 4.99
C ASP A 29 -7.55 18.17 6.09
N LYS A 30 -8.05 18.96 7.05
CA LYS A 30 -8.82 18.45 8.19
C LYS A 30 -10.23 17.97 7.81
N ALA A 31 -10.69 18.21 6.59
CA ALA A 31 -11.98 17.71 6.12
C ALA A 31 -11.89 16.24 5.65
N LEU A 32 -10.68 15.72 5.43
CA LEU A 32 -10.46 14.32 5.17
C LEU A 32 -10.49 13.49 6.45
N HIS A 33 -10.98 12.26 6.33
CA HIS A 33 -11.10 11.35 7.47
C HIS A 33 -9.71 10.95 8.00
N ALA A 34 -9.59 10.75 9.31
CA ALA A 34 -8.33 10.37 9.95
C ALA A 34 -7.70 9.09 9.36
N ALA A 35 -8.54 8.12 8.96
CA ALA A 35 -8.09 6.88 8.32
C ALA A 35 -7.40 7.13 6.97
N ILE A 36 -7.83 8.14 6.20
CA ILE A 36 -7.19 8.52 4.93
C ILE A 36 -5.77 9.02 5.20
N HIS A 37 -5.60 9.85 6.23
CA HIS A 37 -4.29 10.35 6.63
C HIS A 37 -3.38 9.25 7.17
N GLU A 38 -3.92 8.33 7.97
CA GLU A 38 -3.15 7.18 8.44
C GLU A 38 -2.74 6.27 7.28
N GLY A 39 -3.63 6.01 6.32
CA GLY A 39 -3.32 5.29 5.10
C GLY A 39 -2.19 5.98 4.31
N GLY A 40 -2.31 7.29 4.08
CA GLY A 40 -1.30 8.09 3.39
C GLY A 40 0.09 8.06 4.04
N ARG A 41 0.15 8.15 5.37
CA ARG A 41 1.43 8.02 6.12
C ARG A 41 2.05 6.64 5.97
N ASN A 42 1.24 5.58 6.01
CA ASN A 42 1.75 4.21 5.98
C ASN A 42 2.14 3.73 4.57
N LEU A 43 1.72 4.41 3.49
CA LEU A 43 2.24 4.18 2.13
C LEU A 43 3.77 4.31 2.08
N PHE A 44 4.32 5.30 2.79
CA PHE A 44 5.76 5.52 2.85
C PHE A 44 6.49 4.34 3.52
N LEU A 45 5.94 3.81 4.60
CA LEU A 45 6.53 2.65 5.30
C LEU A 45 6.54 1.39 4.43
N VAL A 46 5.45 1.15 3.68
CA VAL A 46 5.40 0.05 2.71
C VAL A 46 6.48 0.22 1.64
N GLY A 47 6.67 1.44 1.12
CA GLY A 47 7.70 1.74 0.13
C GLY A 47 9.11 1.46 0.66
N GLN A 48 9.40 1.88 1.90
CA GLN A 48 10.70 1.60 2.55
C GLN A 48 10.97 0.10 2.72
N ALA A 49 9.96 -0.67 3.10
CA ALA A 49 10.09 -2.12 3.25
C ALA A 49 10.34 -2.81 1.91
N LEU A 50 9.67 -2.37 0.84
CA LEU A 50 9.88 -2.88 -0.51
C LEU A 50 11.26 -2.52 -1.07
N GLU A 51 11.76 -1.32 -0.81
CA GLU A 51 13.11 -0.92 -1.25
C GLU A 51 14.20 -1.72 -0.51
N ALA A 52 14.00 -2.00 0.78
CA ALA A 52 14.86 -2.90 1.53
C ALA A 52 14.84 -4.33 0.94
N ALA A 53 13.65 -4.86 0.63
CA ALA A 53 13.51 -6.17 -0.01
C ALA A 53 14.25 -6.23 -1.36
N LYS A 54 14.09 -5.20 -2.19
CA LYS A 54 14.77 -5.07 -3.48
C LYS A 54 16.28 -5.04 -3.35
N THR A 55 16.78 -4.34 -2.33
CA THR A 55 18.22 -4.24 -2.06
C THR A 55 18.80 -5.61 -1.70
N GLU A 56 18.14 -6.38 -0.84
CA GLU A 56 18.56 -7.75 -0.47
C GLU A 56 18.54 -8.73 -1.63
N LEU A 57 17.53 -8.62 -2.51
CA LEU A 57 17.47 -9.43 -3.72
C LEU A 57 18.68 -9.17 -4.62
N GLY A 58 19.17 -7.93 -4.70
CA GLY A 58 20.38 -7.60 -5.48
C GLY A 58 20.26 -8.00 -6.96
N GLY A 59 19.04 -7.96 -7.51
CA GLY A 59 18.73 -8.40 -8.88
C GLY A 59 18.51 -9.92 -9.04
N ARG A 60 18.57 -10.69 -7.95
CA ARG A 60 18.16 -12.11 -7.94
C ARG A 60 16.64 -12.19 -7.93
N ASP A 61 16.10 -13.24 -8.55
CA ASP A 61 14.67 -13.53 -8.46
C ASP A 61 14.36 -14.32 -7.20
N LEU A 62 13.09 -14.28 -6.79
CA LEU A 62 12.64 -15.04 -5.63
C LEU A 62 12.66 -16.54 -5.95
N ALA A 63 13.37 -17.32 -5.14
CA ALA A 63 13.23 -18.78 -5.17
C ALA A 63 11.89 -19.15 -4.55
N GLY A 64 11.06 -19.92 -5.28
CA GLY A 64 9.71 -20.28 -4.84
C GLY A 64 9.67 -21.64 -4.16
N ASP A 65 8.91 -21.71 -3.06
CA ASP A 65 8.41 -22.96 -2.49
C ASP A 65 6.97 -23.22 -3.01
N ALA A 66 6.60 -24.48 -3.21
CA ALA A 66 5.41 -24.86 -3.98
C ALA A 66 4.06 -24.72 -3.23
N ASP A 67 4.11 -24.62 -1.90
CA ASP A 67 2.92 -24.77 -1.03
C ASP A 67 2.42 -23.46 -0.36
N ALA A 68 3.08 -22.32 -0.58
CA ALA A 68 2.64 -20.99 -0.13
C ALA A 68 2.03 -20.19 -1.29
N PRO A 69 1.18 -19.15 -1.08
CA PRO A 69 0.90 -18.19 -2.14
C PRO A 69 2.23 -17.71 -2.68
N SER A 70 2.48 -17.96 -3.97
CA SER A 70 3.78 -17.70 -4.57
C SER A 70 4.17 -16.27 -4.21
N THR A 71 5.40 -16.05 -3.76
CA THR A 71 5.86 -14.72 -3.38
C THR A 71 5.63 -13.70 -4.51
N MET A 72 5.61 -14.17 -5.76
CA MET A 72 5.18 -13.39 -6.93
C MET A 72 3.73 -12.91 -6.88
N ASP A 73 2.79 -13.72 -6.40
CA ASP A 73 1.38 -13.33 -6.28
C ASP A 73 1.17 -12.32 -5.16
N LEU A 74 1.94 -12.41 -4.07
CA LEU A 74 1.96 -11.37 -3.03
C LEU A 74 2.42 -10.02 -3.61
N LEU A 75 3.50 -10.04 -4.41
CA LEU A 75 4.00 -8.83 -5.08
C LEU A 75 3.00 -8.26 -6.09
N LYS A 76 2.32 -9.11 -6.88
CA LYS A 76 1.26 -8.65 -7.79
C LYS A 76 0.10 -7.99 -7.04
N GLN A 77 -0.35 -8.60 -5.94
CA GLN A 77 -1.43 -8.02 -5.14
C GLN A 77 -1.00 -6.72 -4.44
N CYS A 78 0.25 -6.64 -3.98
CA CYS A 78 0.82 -5.41 -3.45
C CYS A 78 0.84 -4.31 -4.51
N LYS A 79 1.27 -4.62 -5.75
CA LYS A 79 1.22 -3.68 -6.88
C LYS A 79 -0.19 -3.18 -7.14
N VAL A 80 -1.18 -4.07 -7.22
CA VAL A 80 -2.58 -3.68 -7.46
C VAL A 80 -3.07 -2.71 -6.38
N ASN A 81 -2.77 -2.97 -5.11
CA ASN A 81 -3.18 -2.07 -4.03
C ASN A 81 -2.42 -0.73 -4.06
N ALA A 82 -1.15 -0.70 -4.45
CA ALA A 82 -0.38 0.53 -4.63
C ALA A 82 -0.94 1.38 -5.78
N GLU A 83 -1.24 0.74 -6.91
CA GLU A 83 -1.83 1.36 -8.09
C GLU A 83 -3.19 2.01 -7.77
N LEU A 84 -4.06 1.31 -7.02
CA LEU A 84 -5.33 1.85 -6.57
C LEU A 84 -5.16 3.01 -5.57
N SER A 85 -4.21 2.90 -4.64
CA SER A 85 -3.90 3.98 -3.70
C SER A 85 -3.44 5.24 -4.44
N LYS A 86 -2.61 5.08 -5.47
CA LYS A 86 -2.18 6.17 -6.38
C LYS A 86 -3.38 6.82 -7.07
N ILE A 87 -4.28 6.03 -7.65
CA ILE A 87 -5.47 6.55 -8.33
C ILE A 87 -6.34 7.37 -7.38
N ILE A 88 -6.61 6.84 -6.18
CA ILE A 88 -7.45 7.50 -5.18
C ILE A 88 -6.81 8.82 -4.73
N PHE A 89 -5.54 8.80 -4.29
CA PHE A 89 -4.89 10.01 -3.80
C PHE A 89 -4.70 11.06 -4.89
N ASN A 90 -4.40 10.67 -6.13
CA ASN A 90 -4.29 11.60 -7.24
C ASN A 90 -5.65 12.29 -7.51
N ALA A 91 -6.75 11.53 -7.53
CA ALA A 91 -8.08 12.09 -7.74
C ALA A 91 -8.50 13.06 -6.62
N VAL A 92 -8.15 12.77 -5.36
CA VAL A 92 -8.42 13.66 -4.22
C VAL A 92 -7.53 14.90 -4.28
N ALA A 93 -6.24 14.76 -4.60
CA ALA A 93 -5.31 15.89 -4.67
C ALA A 93 -5.72 16.93 -5.74
N LEU A 94 -6.27 16.47 -6.86
CA LEU A 94 -6.74 17.34 -7.95
C LEU A 94 -8.10 18.00 -7.67
N ALA A 95 -8.83 17.55 -6.65
CA ALA A 95 -10.12 18.15 -6.31
C ALA A 95 -9.95 19.44 -5.49
N PRO A 96 -10.83 20.44 -5.69
CA PRO A 96 -10.94 21.59 -4.80
C PRO A 96 -11.12 21.15 -3.34
N GLU A 97 -10.51 21.86 -2.40
CA GLU A 97 -10.51 21.49 -0.97
C GLU A 97 -11.90 21.17 -0.43
N ALA A 98 -12.89 22.01 -0.76
CA ALA A 98 -14.28 21.84 -0.34
C ALA A 98 -14.97 20.56 -0.85
N SER A 99 -14.45 19.91 -1.91
CA SER A 99 -15.04 18.70 -2.48
C SER A 99 -14.19 17.43 -2.31
N ARG A 100 -12.99 17.53 -1.70
CA ARG A 100 -12.07 16.39 -1.55
C ARG A 100 -12.66 15.18 -0.84
N SER A 101 -13.41 15.40 0.24
CA SER A 101 -14.08 14.32 0.99
C SER A 101 -15.14 13.60 0.15
N GLN A 102 -15.92 14.34 -0.64
CA GLN A 102 -16.88 13.74 -1.57
C GLN A 102 -16.15 13.01 -2.70
N ARG A 103 -15.10 13.63 -3.27
CA ARG A 103 -14.31 13.04 -4.35
C ARG A 103 -13.68 11.73 -3.93
N TYR A 104 -13.18 11.65 -2.70
CA TYR A 104 -12.65 10.42 -2.12
C TYR A 104 -13.67 9.28 -2.15
N LYS A 105 -14.88 9.52 -1.64
CA LYS A 105 -15.95 8.51 -1.62
C LYS A 105 -16.34 8.06 -3.03
N GLU A 106 -16.42 9.01 -3.97
CA GLU A 106 -16.73 8.72 -5.37
C GLU A 106 -15.67 7.82 -6.02
N VAL A 107 -14.39 8.16 -5.85
CA VAL A 107 -13.29 7.40 -6.48
C VAL A 107 -13.06 6.04 -5.81
N VAL A 108 -13.27 5.92 -4.49
CA VAL A 108 -13.24 4.61 -3.81
C VAL A 108 -14.30 3.67 -4.39
N ARG A 109 -15.51 4.19 -4.62
CA ARG A 109 -16.61 3.40 -5.21
C ARG A 109 -16.36 3.04 -6.67
N GLN A 110 -15.83 3.97 -7.48
CA GLN A 110 -15.68 3.80 -8.92
C GLN A 110 -14.42 3.03 -9.33
N GLU A 111 -13.29 3.39 -8.72
CA GLU A 111 -11.96 2.93 -9.14
C GLU A 111 -11.32 2.04 -8.06
N GLY A 112 -11.57 2.34 -6.78
CA GLY A 112 -11.05 1.58 -5.64
C GLY A 112 -11.68 0.19 -5.47
N ASN A 113 -12.66 -0.18 -6.30
CA ASN A 113 -13.49 -1.37 -6.15
C ASN A 113 -14.14 -1.46 -4.75
N GLY A 114 -14.56 -0.32 -4.19
CA GLY A 114 -15.12 -0.24 -2.83
C GLY A 114 -14.10 -0.41 -1.72
N ARG A 115 -12.80 -0.49 -2.04
CA ARG A 115 -11.72 -0.59 -1.04
C ARG A 115 -11.16 0.78 -0.75
N THR A 116 -11.28 1.19 0.50
CA THR A 116 -10.71 2.43 1.02
C THR A 116 -9.19 2.38 1.09
N VAL A 117 -8.53 3.53 1.18
CA VAL A 117 -7.06 3.59 1.24
C VAL A 117 -6.52 2.84 2.45
N GLU A 118 -7.16 2.97 3.62
CA GLU A 118 -6.74 2.22 4.81
C GLU A 118 -6.79 0.70 4.59
N VAL A 119 -7.80 0.19 3.86
CA VAL A 119 -7.91 -1.24 3.51
C VAL A 119 -6.83 -1.66 2.52
N LEU A 120 -6.59 -0.85 1.48
CA LEU A 120 -5.54 -1.12 0.49
C LEU A 120 -4.16 -1.17 1.16
N VAL A 121 -3.88 -0.23 2.05
CA VAL A 121 -2.62 -0.15 2.79
C VAL A 121 -2.46 -1.30 3.77
N MET A 122 -3.50 -1.66 4.54
CA MET A 122 -3.45 -2.87 5.38
C MET A 122 -3.16 -4.14 4.57
N GLY A 123 -3.76 -4.27 3.38
CA GLY A 123 -3.46 -5.35 2.46
C GLY A 123 -1.99 -5.38 2.03
N MET A 124 -1.43 -4.23 1.64
CA MET A 124 0.00 -4.13 1.29
C MET A 124 0.91 -4.47 2.47
N ILE A 125 0.59 -3.98 3.67
CA ILE A 125 1.32 -4.31 4.90
C ILE A 125 1.36 -5.84 5.09
N ASN A 126 0.24 -6.52 4.96
CA ASN A 126 0.18 -7.97 5.10
C ASN A 126 0.98 -8.69 4.00
N HIS A 127 0.90 -8.25 2.74
CA HIS A 127 1.70 -8.84 1.67
C HIS A 127 3.20 -8.70 1.92
N VAL A 128 3.66 -7.54 2.39
CA VAL A 128 5.08 -7.31 2.72
C VAL A 128 5.52 -8.11 3.94
N ARG A 129 4.66 -8.26 4.95
CA ARG A 129 4.95 -9.12 6.11
C ARG A 129 5.10 -10.58 5.70
N LEU A 130 4.25 -11.08 4.80
CA LEU A 130 4.37 -12.42 4.23
C LEU A 130 5.61 -12.55 3.34
N LEU A 131 5.98 -11.50 2.59
CA LEU A 131 7.24 -11.46 1.83
C LEU A 131 8.46 -11.64 2.75
N ALA A 132 8.42 -11.13 3.97
CA ALA A 132 9.49 -11.31 4.97
C ALA A 132 9.67 -12.75 5.45
N GLU A 133 8.70 -13.63 5.21
CA GLU A 133 8.85 -15.05 5.47
C GLU A 133 9.77 -15.72 4.44
N ASN A 134 10.05 -15.08 3.30
CA ASN A 134 11.01 -15.60 2.32
C ASN A 134 12.47 -15.36 2.79
N ASP A 135 13.25 -16.45 2.90
CA ASP A 135 14.65 -16.41 3.37
C ASP A 135 15.55 -15.47 2.55
N ALA A 136 15.23 -15.23 1.27
CA ALA A 136 16.02 -14.37 0.39
C ALA A 136 15.98 -12.89 0.78
N VAL A 137 14.96 -12.45 1.52
CA VAL A 137 14.74 -11.03 1.89
C VAL A 137 14.54 -10.82 3.38
N ARG A 138 14.27 -11.88 4.15
CA ARG A 138 13.94 -11.83 5.58
C ARG A 138 14.89 -10.93 6.39
N ALA A 139 16.19 -11.12 6.22
CA ALA A 139 17.20 -10.44 7.02
C ALA A 139 17.18 -8.91 6.84
N GLY A 140 17.02 -8.42 5.61
CA GLY A 140 17.09 -6.99 5.35
C GLY A 140 15.80 -6.21 5.54
N ILE A 141 14.66 -6.88 5.75
CA ILE A 141 13.36 -6.20 5.92
C ILE A 141 12.74 -6.33 7.31
N GLN A 142 13.42 -6.99 8.24
CA GLN A 142 12.87 -7.29 9.56
C GLN A 142 12.56 -6.03 10.39
N ASP A 143 13.40 -5.00 10.29
CA ASP A 143 13.16 -3.74 11.00
C ASP A 143 11.92 -3.02 10.48
N GLN A 144 11.74 -3.01 9.15
CA GLN A 144 10.56 -2.43 8.52
C GLN A 144 9.30 -3.24 8.87
N VAL A 145 9.38 -4.57 8.90
CA VAL A 145 8.27 -5.45 9.33
C VAL A 145 7.76 -5.11 10.73
N ASN A 146 8.66 -4.76 11.67
CA ASN A 146 8.26 -4.34 13.01
C ASN A 146 7.47 -3.02 12.96
N ALA A 147 7.95 -2.03 12.20
CA ALA A 147 7.22 -0.77 12.01
C ALA A 147 5.86 -0.98 11.32
N LEU A 148 5.80 -1.91 10.36
CA LEU A 148 4.56 -2.29 9.68
C LEU A 148 3.56 -2.99 10.62
N HIS A 149 4.04 -3.73 11.62
CA HIS A 149 3.19 -4.34 12.65
C HIS A 149 2.49 -3.29 13.53
N GLU A 150 3.20 -2.22 13.88
CA GLU A 150 2.58 -1.10 14.60
C GLU A 150 1.57 -0.34 13.73
N ALA A 151 1.91 -0.16 12.44
CA ALA A 151 1.05 0.52 11.48
C ALA A 151 -0.30 -0.19 11.30
N ILE A 152 -0.31 -1.52 11.17
CA ILE A 152 -1.58 -2.26 11.03
C ILE A 152 -2.44 -2.17 12.29
N GLY A 153 -1.82 -2.12 13.47
CA GLY A 153 -2.53 -1.91 14.74
C GLY A 153 -3.22 -0.54 14.79
N ARG A 154 -2.55 0.52 14.34
CA ARG A 154 -3.16 1.86 14.24
C ARG A 154 -4.30 1.90 13.23
N LEU A 155 -4.08 1.38 12.02
CA LEU A 155 -5.11 1.37 10.96
C LEU A 155 -6.35 0.58 11.38
N SER A 156 -6.17 -0.54 12.07
CA SER A 156 -7.28 -1.40 12.52
C SER A 156 -8.10 -0.78 13.67
N ALA A 157 -7.53 0.19 14.40
CA ALA A 157 -8.19 0.85 15.52
C ALA A 157 -8.95 2.13 15.13
N ILE A 158 -8.71 2.66 13.93
CA ILE A 158 -9.39 3.87 13.44
C ILE A 158 -10.70 3.48 12.75
N GLU A 159 -11.73 4.31 12.90
CA GLU A 159 -12.99 4.12 12.19
C GLU A 159 -12.79 4.17 10.67
N SER A 160 -13.54 3.36 9.91
CA SER A 160 -13.47 3.37 8.45
C SER A 160 -13.77 4.75 7.88
N SER A 161 -13.03 5.16 6.85
CA SER A 161 -13.28 6.42 6.13
C SER A 161 -14.61 6.43 5.36
N VAL A 162 -15.13 5.25 5.03
CA VAL A 162 -16.43 5.06 4.39
C VAL A 162 -17.25 4.08 5.24
N PRO A 163 -18.25 4.56 6.00
CA PRO A 163 -19.11 3.69 6.81
C PRO A 163 -20.00 2.84 5.90
N GLY A 164 -19.99 1.52 6.11
CA GLY A 164 -20.85 0.56 5.40
C GLY A 164 -20.13 -0.38 4.41
N GLU A 165 -18.84 -0.16 4.12
CA GLU A 165 -18.02 -1.07 3.28
C GLU A 165 -17.19 -2.07 4.12
N ALA A 166 -17.58 -2.32 5.37
CA ALA A 166 -17.03 -3.37 6.21
C ALA A 166 -18.02 -4.55 6.27
N SER A 167 -18.27 -5.21 5.15
CA SER A 167 -18.85 -6.56 5.06
C SER A 167 -18.93 -6.99 3.60
N MET A 168 -17.89 -7.69 3.12
CA MET A 168 -18.00 -8.86 2.24
C MET A 168 -16.65 -9.58 2.19
#